data_AF-A0A1G9HFX7-F1
#
_entry.id   AF-A0A1G9HFX7-F1
#
_cell.length_a   1.000
_cell.length_b   1.000
_cell.length_c   1.000
_cell.angle_alpha   90.00
_cell.angle_beta   90.00
_cell.angle_gamma   90.00
#
_symmetry.space_group_name_H-M   'P 1'
#
loop_
_entity.id
_entity.type
_entity.pdbx_description
1 polymer ?
#
loop_
_entity_poly.entity_id
_entity_poly.type
_entity_poly.pdbx_seq_one_letter_code
_entity_poly.pdbx_strand_id
1 'polypeptide(L)'
;MTPIEYLKLQAKNLHKDFKTQTSSFDPKLRRNVYEYDPKFFKIDLLLNDFNINEEKFKLGNAHHVIAKLCGLNKWTDLLKASPAKIELSILLNTNMDKVEVRDWDEYVSRIETENKVKLDDEFKLQIFTEVFLEGEQDIYYDDYRLSKDEDTEIEWEKDEPVPSVPSAKISSLSLTKEDREEFIKAANHSFERIFERIEPDNPELTRSLWNAERYIDEQLLRPDRLPIDRDYALSLIESSLVGYVIQLAAQADDQAGQPN
;
A
#
# COMPACT_ATOMS: atom_id res chain seq x y z
N MET A 1 1.52 -3.00 -13.04
CA MET A 1 1.57 -3.59 -11.68
C MET A 1 0.18 -3.92 -11.23
N THR A 2 -0.18 -5.15 -11.55
CA THR A 2 -1.22 -5.90 -10.88
C THR A 2 -0.95 -5.95 -9.37
N PRO A 3 -1.98 -6.20 -8.54
CA PRO A 3 -1.81 -6.46 -7.09
C PRO A 3 -0.69 -7.44 -6.75
N ILE A 4 -0.55 -8.48 -7.58
CA ILE A 4 0.46 -9.51 -7.42
C ILE A 4 1.87 -8.95 -7.65
N GLU A 5 2.03 -8.08 -8.64
CA GLU A 5 3.30 -7.42 -8.91
C GLU A 5 3.67 -6.43 -7.81
N TYR A 6 2.70 -5.75 -7.19
CA TYR A 6 2.94 -4.88 -6.04
C TYR A 6 3.49 -5.68 -4.86
N LEU A 7 2.84 -6.79 -4.51
CA LEU A 7 3.32 -7.62 -3.42
C LEU A 7 4.66 -8.29 -3.73
N LYS A 8 4.94 -8.62 -5.00
CA LYS A 8 6.28 -9.08 -5.43
C LYS A 8 7.32 -7.98 -5.24
N LEU A 9 6.97 -6.73 -5.53
CA LEU A 9 7.85 -5.59 -5.29
C LEU A 9 8.12 -5.44 -3.79
N GLN A 10 7.11 -5.53 -2.93
CA GLN A 10 7.31 -5.50 -1.47
C GLN A 10 8.26 -6.59 -1.01
N ALA A 11 8.10 -7.83 -1.51
CA ALA A 11 9.00 -8.93 -1.18
C ALA A 11 10.44 -8.70 -1.68
N LYS A 12 10.60 -8.10 -2.87
CA LYS A 12 11.92 -7.70 -3.39
C LYS A 12 12.55 -6.59 -2.54
N ASN A 13 11.78 -5.60 -2.11
CA ASN A 13 12.25 -4.49 -1.28
C ASN A 13 12.69 -4.98 0.09
N LEU A 14 11.89 -5.82 0.76
CA LEU A 14 12.29 -6.47 2.00
C LEU A 14 13.59 -7.27 1.84
N HIS A 15 13.70 -8.04 0.76
CA HIS A 15 14.93 -8.78 0.49
C HIS A 15 16.13 -7.88 0.18
N LYS A 16 15.93 -6.68 -0.38
CA LYS A 16 17.01 -5.71 -0.58
C LYS A 16 17.50 -5.16 0.76
N ASP A 17 16.59 -4.84 1.68
CA ASP A 17 16.95 -4.37 3.02
C ASP A 17 17.73 -5.44 3.79
N PHE A 18 17.29 -6.70 3.74
CA PHE A 18 18.06 -7.80 4.35
C PHE A 18 19.46 -7.99 3.76
N LYS A 19 19.72 -7.52 2.53
CA LYS A 19 21.05 -7.59 1.91
C LYS A 19 21.99 -6.49 2.37
N THR A 20 21.51 -5.46 3.06
CA THR A 20 22.38 -4.43 3.66
C THR A 20 23.01 -4.91 4.96
N GLN A 21 22.70 -6.15 5.39
CA GLN A 21 23.28 -6.79 6.56
C GLN A 21 24.80 -6.67 6.57
N THR A 22 25.31 -6.07 7.64
CA THR A 22 26.71 -6.17 8.04
C THR A 22 26.79 -7.01 9.30
N SER A 23 27.93 -7.66 9.53
CA SER A 23 28.13 -8.48 10.72
C SER A 23 29.42 -8.08 11.42
N SER A 24 29.34 -7.98 12.74
CA SER A 24 30.49 -7.75 13.60
C SER A 24 30.48 -8.79 14.73
N PHE A 25 31.65 -9.29 15.11
CA PHE A 25 31.74 -10.22 16.22
C PHE A 25 31.74 -9.45 17.54
N ASP A 26 30.77 -9.72 18.41
CA ASP A 26 30.73 -9.14 19.76
C ASP A 26 31.43 -10.09 20.75
N PRO A 27 32.61 -9.71 21.31
CA PRO A 27 33.35 -10.55 22.24
C PRO A 27 32.65 -10.79 23.59
N LYS A 28 31.73 -9.91 24.00
CA LYS A 28 30.96 -10.04 25.23
C LYS A 28 29.84 -11.07 25.06
N LEU A 29 29.15 -11.02 23.93
CA LEU A 29 28.06 -11.95 23.60
C LEU A 29 28.56 -13.26 22.99
N ARG A 30 29.83 -13.33 22.59
CA ARG A 30 30.48 -14.47 21.92
C ARG A 30 29.70 -14.94 20.68
N ARG A 31 29.08 -14.01 19.96
CA ARG A 31 28.33 -14.26 18.73
C ARG A 31 28.50 -13.08 17.77
N ASN A 32 28.16 -13.31 16.50
CA ASN A 32 28.01 -12.22 15.56
C ASN A 32 26.74 -11.43 15.91
N VAL A 33 26.85 -10.11 15.85
CA VAL A 33 25.75 -9.17 15.87
C VAL A 33 25.58 -8.67 14.45
N TYR A 34 24.33 -8.57 14.01
CA TYR A 34 23.97 -8.11 12.69
C TYR A 34 23.40 -6.70 12.79
N GLU A 35 23.82 -5.86 11.87
CA GLU A 35 23.31 -4.49 11.71
C GLU A 35 22.82 -4.34 10.28
N TYR A 36 21.77 -3.53 10.10
CA TYR A 36 21.12 -3.31 8.82
C TYR A 36 21.06 -1.81 8.54
N ASP A 37 21.13 -1.46 7.26
CA ASP A 37 20.83 -0.12 6.72
C ASP A 37 19.60 -0.22 5.80
N PRO A 38 18.40 -0.46 6.35
CA PRO A 38 17.20 -0.70 5.55
C PRO A 38 16.60 0.60 4.98
N LYS A 39 15.93 0.50 3.84
CA LYS A 39 15.26 1.64 3.16
C LYS A 39 13.74 1.52 3.10
N PHE A 40 13.19 0.33 3.31
CA PHE A 40 11.77 0.06 3.12
C PHE A 40 11.10 -0.50 4.37
N PHE A 41 11.79 -1.32 5.16
CA PHE A 41 11.21 -2.03 6.31
C PHE A 41 12.04 -1.90 7.58
N LYS A 42 11.36 -1.83 8.73
CA LYS A 42 11.92 -1.92 10.07
C LYS A 42 12.34 -3.37 10.34
N ILE A 43 13.57 -3.71 9.95
CA ILE A 43 14.08 -5.08 10.00
C ILE A 43 14.05 -5.65 11.42
N ASP A 44 14.41 -4.87 12.43
CA ASP A 44 14.46 -5.32 13.82
C ASP A 44 13.10 -5.81 14.33
N LEU A 45 12.01 -5.11 13.98
CA LEU A 45 10.65 -5.53 14.31
C LEU A 45 10.29 -6.85 13.62
N LEU A 46 10.59 -6.94 12.31
CA LEU A 46 10.31 -8.16 11.54
C LEU A 46 11.09 -9.38 12.04
N LEU A 47 12.33 -9.19 12.50
CA LEU A 47 13.15 -10.27 13.07
C LEU A 47 12.49 -10.85 14.33
N ASN A 48 12.04 -9.98 15.22
CA ASN A 48 11.40 -10.36 16.49
C ASN A 48 10.09 -11.11 16.26
N ASP A 49 9.26 -10.61 15.35
CA ASP A 49 7.88 -11.10 15.21
C ASP A 49 7.77 -12.33 14.30
N PHE A 50 8.66 -12.45 13.30
CA PHE A 50 8.61 -13.54 12.32
C PHE A 50 9.66 -14.63 12.55
N ASN A 51 10.45 -14.55 13.63
CA ASN A 51 11.49 -15.51 13.99
C ASN A 51 12.40 -15.86 12.79
N ILE A 52 12.91 -14.82 12.15
CA ILE A 52 13.64 -14.91 10.89
C ILE A 52 15.06 -15.42 11.14
N ASN A 53 15.49 -16.41 10.35
CA ASN A 53 16.89 -16.81 10.31
C ASN A 53 17.68 -15.86 9.39
N GLU A 54 18.38 -14.91 10.02
CA GLU A 54 19.18 -13.87 9.39
C GLU A 54 20.26 -14.41 8.44
N GLU A 55 20.97 -15.47 8.82
CA GLU A 55 22.08 -16.05 8.03
C GLU A 55 21.62 -16.73 6.73
N LYS A 56 20.34 -17.12 6.66
CA LYS A 56 19.78 -17.89 5.54
C LYS A 56 18.59 -17.17 4.91
N PHE A 57 18.49 -15.86 5.08
CA PHE A 57 17.41 -15.09 4.50
C PHE A 57 17.54 -15.04 2.97
N LYS A 58 16.48 -15.44 2.28
CA LYS A 58 16.41 -15.47 0.81
C LYS A 58 15.12 -14.81 0.35
N LEU A 59 15.05 -14.49 -0.94
CA LEU A 59 13.85 -13.93 -1.55
C LEU A 59 12.57 -14.75 -1.29
N GLY A 60 12.66 -16.08 -1.23
CA GLY A 60 11.51 -16.93 -0.87
C GLY A 60 10.99 -16.68 0.54
N ASN A 61 11.90 -16.40 1.49
CA ASN A 61 11.55 -16.05 2.87
C ASN A 61 10.87 -14.68 2.90
N ALA A 62 11.38 -13.71 2.13
CA ALA A 62 10.74 -12.40 2.01
C ALA A 62 9.30 -12.51 1.45
N HIS A 63 9.08 -13.32 0.42
CA HIS A 63 7.71 -13.59 -0.06
C HIS A 63 6.82 -14.22 1.02
N HIS A 64 7.37 -15.07 1.89
CA HIS A 64 6.60 -15.66 2.98
C HIS A 64 6.21 -14.62 4.03
N VAL A 65 7.16 -13.76 4.44
CA VAL A 65 6.89 -12.66 5.39
C VAL A 65 5.83 -11.71 4.83
N ILE A 66 5.97 -11.27 3.57
CA ILE A 66 4.95 -10.42 2.93
C ILE A 66 3.59 -11.13 2.84
N ALA A 67 3.55 -12.42 2.53
CA ALA A 67 2.29 -13.16 2.53
C ALA A 67 1.62 -13.14 3.91
N LYS A 68 2.40 -13.29 4.99
CA LYS A 68 1.87 -13.21 6.36
C LYS A 68 1.34 -11.83 6.70
N LEU A 69 2.06 -10.76 6.33
CA LEU A 69 1.61 -9.37 6.48
C LEU A 69 0.35 -9.05 5.66
N CYS A 70 0.08 -9.84 4.62
CA CYS A 70 -1.13 -9.75 3.81
C CYS A 70 -2.31 -10.61 4.31
N GLY A 71 -2.20 -11.26 5.49
CA GLY A 71 -3.25 -12.17 5.96
C GLY A 71 -3.37 -13.45 5.14
N LEU A 72 -2.24 -13.95 4.63
CA LEU A 72 -2.13 -15.20 3.87
C LEU A 72 -1.17 -16.17 4.57
N ASN A 73 -1.43 -17.47 4.43
CA ASN A 73 -0.53 -18.47 5.01
C ASN A 73 0.75 -18.65 4.20
N LYS A 74 0.65 -18.54 2.88
CA LYS A 74 1.76 -18.69 1.95
C LYS A 74 1.47 -17.92 0.66
N TRP A 75 2.54 -17.57 -0.04
CA TRP A 75 2.49 -16.81 -1.29
C TRP A 75 1.57 -17.42 -2.36
N THR A 76 1.51 -18.75 -2.45
CA THR A 76 0.67 -19.45 -3.45
C THR A 76 -0.82 -19.23 -3.24
N ASP A 77 -1.25 -18.83 -2.04
CA ASP A 77 -2.66 -18.58 -1.74
C ASP A 77 -3.16 -17.33 -2.47
N LEU A 78 -2.27 -16.35 -2.70
CA LEU A 78 -2.55 -15.14 -3.48
C LEU A 78 -2.92 -15.47 -4.94
N LEU A 79 -2.29 -16.48 -5.54
CA LEU A 79 -2.53 -16.86 -6.95
C LEU A 79 -3.93 -17.45 -7.18
N LYS A 80 -4.60 -17.90 -6.12
CA LYS A 80 -5.93 -18.51 -6.15
C LYS A 80 -6.99 -17.65 -5.45
N ALA A 81 -6.57 -16.49 -4.93
CA ALA A 81 -7.43 -15.62 -4.15
C ALA A 81 -8.48 -14.96 -5.03
N SER A 82 -9.66 -14.74 -4.46
CA SER A 82 -10.70 -13.91 -5.07
C SER A 82 -10.18 -12.46 -5.21
N PRO A 83 -10.74 -11.66 -6.12
CA PRO A 83 -10.41 -10.24 -6.22
C PRO A 83 -10.58 -9.50 -4.88
N ALA A 84 -11.65 -9.78 -4.14
CA ALA A 84 -11.89 -9.20 -2.82
C ALA A 84 -10.82 -9.59 -1.81
N LYS A 85 -10.37 -10.86 -1.79
CA LYS A 85 -9.28 -11.29 -0.91
C LYS A 85 -7.95 -10.63 -1.28
N ILE A 86 -7.67 -10.44 -2.56
CA ILE A 86 -6.46 -9.73 -3.02
C ILE A 86 -6.50 -8.27 -2.57
N GLU A 87 -7.63 -7.60 -2.70
CA GLU A 87 -7.81 -6.23 -2.24
C GLU A 87 -7.64 -6.10 -0.73
N LEU A 88 -8.29 -6.97 0.05
CA LEU A 88 -8.12 -7.04 1.50
C LEU A 88 -6.66 -7.29 1.89
N SER A 89 -5.96 -8.16 1.16
CA SER A 89 -4.54 -8.46 1.39
C SER A 89 -3.66 -7.23 1.23
N ILE A 90 -3.94 -6.39 0.22
CA ILE A 90 -3.24 -5.12 0.03
C ILE A 90 -3.59 -4.17 1.18
N LEU A 91 -4.87 -4.05 1.53
CA LEU A 91 -5.31 -3.13 2.59
C LEU A 91 -4.67 -3.46 3.93
N LEU A 92 -4.59 -4.74 4.31
CA LEU A 92 -3.86 -5.19 5.49
C LEU A 92 -2.39 -4.79 5.44
N ASN A 93 -1.75 -4.95 4.28
CA ASN A 93 -0.35 -4.59 4.11
C ASN A 93 -0.12 -3.06 4.07
N THR A 94 -1.10 -2.26 3.65
CA THR A 94 -0.93 -0.81 3.54
C THR A 94 -1.37 -0.02 4.75
N ASN A 95 -2.10 -0.65 5.67
CA ASN A 95 -2.66 -0.04 6.88
C ASN A 95 -2.25 -0.84 8.13
N MET A 96 -0.99 -1.30 8.17
CA MET A 96 -0.45 -2.09 9.29
C MET A 96 -0.49 -1.32 10.61
N ASP A 97 -0.44 0.01 10.55
CA ASP A 97 -0.58 0.95 11.65
C ASP A 97 -1.97 0.95 12.29
N LYS A 98 -3.00 0.56 11.53
CA LYS A 98 -4.40 0.52 11.96
C LYS A 98 -4.83 -0.82 12.53
N VAL A 99 -4.34 -1.91 11.94
CA VAL A 99 -4.66 -3.26 12.40
C VAL A 99 -3.62 -4.25 11.90
N GLU A 100 -3.04 -5.00 12.83
CA GLU A 100 -2.20 -6.12 12.48
C GLU A 100 -3.04 -7.33 12.05
N VAL A 101 -2.45 -8.18 11.20
CA VAL A 101 -3.12 -9.37 10.66
C VAL A 101 -3.65 -10.31 11.75
N ARG A 102 -2.93 -10.44 12.87
CA ARG A 102 -3.33 -11.32 13.98
C ARG A 102 -4.65 -10.86 14.60
N ASP A 103 -4.77 -9.56 14.87
CA ASP A 103 -5.97 -8.98 15.48
C ASP A 103 -7.13 -8.92 14.50
N TRP A 104 -6.85 -8.72 13.20
CA TRP A 104 -7.83 -8.93 12.14
C TRP A 104 -8.37 -10.37 12.10
N ASP A 105 -7.48 -11.37 12.12
CA ASP A 105 -7.87 -12.78 12.10
C ASP A 105 -8.68 -13.16 13.35
N GLU A 106 -8.31 -12.63 14.53
CA GLU A 106 -9.06 -12.79 15.78
C GLU A 106 -10.46 -12.14 15.70
N TYR A 107 -10.54 -10.91 15.17
CA TYR A 107 -11.80 -10.20 14.96
C TYR A 107 -12.77 -10.99 14.09
N VAL A 108 -12.31 -11.48 12.94
CA VAL A 108 -13.09 -12.31 12.03
C VAL A 108 -13.49 -13.62 12.70
N SER A 109 -12.54 -14.29 13.37
CA SER A 109 -12.80 -15.58 14.03
C SER A 109 -13.86 -15.47 15.13
N ARG A 110 -13.85 -14.37 15.90
CA ARG A 110 -14.87 -14.08 16.90
C ARG A 110 -16.25 -13.94 16.28
N ILE A 111 -16.40 -13.14 15.22
CA ILE A 111 -17.68 -12.98 14.52
C ILE A 111 -18.18 -14.31 13.97
N GLU A 112 -17.32 -15.07 13.29
CA GLU A 112 -17.67 -16.39 12.73
C GLU A 112 -18.13 -17.36 13.83
N THR A 113 -17.45 -17.37 14.98
CA THR A 113 -17.74 -18.27 16.10
C THR A 113 -19.03 -17.91 16.83
N GLU A 114 -19.20 -16.64 17.18
CA GLU A 114 -20.37 -16.14 17.92
C GLU A 114 -21.65 -16.29 17.10
N ASN A 115 -21.57 -16.02 15.79
CA ASN A 115 -22.72 -16.10 14.88
C ASN A 115 -22.86 -17.47 14.21
N LYS A 116 -21.89 -18.38 14.38
CA LYS A 116 -21.82 -19.71 13.74
C LYS A 116 -21.93 -19.64 12.21
N VAL A 117 -21.26 -18.66 11.61
CA VAL A 117 -21.23 -18.43 10.17
C VAL A 117 -19.80 -18.50 9.64
N LYS A 118 -19.64 -18.67 8.33
CA LYS A 118 -18.37 -18.47 7.64
C LYS A 118 -18.52 -17.22 6.77
N LEU A 119 -17.64 -16.25 6.96
CA LEU A 119 -17.66 -15.02 6.17
C LEU A 119 -16.95 -15.27 4.84
N ASP A 120 -17.55 -14.86 3.74
CA ASP A 120 -16.90 -14.81 2.42
C ASP A 120 -15.91 -13.64 2.34
N ASP A 121 -15.15 -13.58 1.25
CA ASP A 121 -14.06 -12.61 1.11
C ASP A 121 -14.59 -11.20 0.85
N GLU A 122 -15.70 -11.06 0.13
CA GLU A 122 -16.37 -9.80 -0.14
C GLU A 122 -16.88 -9.15 1.15
N PHE A 123 -17.53 -9.94 2.01
CA PHE A 123 -18.04 -9.43 3.29
C PHE A 123 -16.92 -9.09 4.26
N LYS A 124 -15.83 -9.87 4.27
CA LYS A 124 -14.61 -9.54 5.02
C LYS A 124 -14.00 -8.21 4.57
N LEU A 125 -13.91 -8.00 3.26
CA LEU A 125 -13.42 -6.74 2.69
C LEU A 125 -14.30 -5.57 3.13
N GLN A 126 -15.63 -5.73 3.07
CA GLN A 126 -16.58 -4.71 3.53
C GLN A 126 -16.38 -4.36 5.01
N ILE A 127 -16.29 -5.36 5.89
CA ILE A 127 -16.02 -5.15 7.32
C ILE A 127 -14.72 -4.37 7.52
N PHE A 128 -13.66 -4.76 6.82
CA PHE A 128 -12.37 -4.10 6.97
C PHE A 128 -12.46 -2.60 6.63
N THR A 129 -13.12 -2.28 5.51
CA THR A 129 -13.32 -0.90 5.08
C THR A 129 -14.14 -0.10 6.09
N GLU A 130 -15.31 -0.59 6.47
CA GLU A 130 -16.24 0.15 7.33
C GLU A 130 -15.71 0.30 8.78
N VAL A 131 -15.07 -0.74 9.32
CA VAL A 131 -14.68 -0.77 10.74
C VAL A 131 -13.27 -0.23 10.96
N PHE A 132 -12.32 -0.54 10.08
CA PHE A 132 -10.90 -0.24 10.31
C PHE A 132 -10.38 0.92 9.46
N LEU A 133 -10.99 1.20 8.30
CA LEU A 133 -10.57 2.35 7.48
C LEU A 133 -11.38 3.60 7.79
N GLU A 134 -12.71 3.47 7.88
CA GLU A 134 -13.65 4.58 8.10
C GLU A 134 -13.97 4.82 9.57
N GLY A 135 -13.81 3.81 10.42
CA GLY A 135 -14.04 3.90 11.86
C GLY A 135 -12.93 4.66 12.60
N GLU A 136 -13.29 5.32 13.70
CA GLU A 136 -12.31 5.86 14.65
C GLU A 136 -11.61 4.71 15.38
N GLN A 137 -10.29 4.83 15.53
CA GLN A 137 -9.46 3.82 16.19
C GLN A 137 -8.70 4.42 17.35
N ASP A 138 -8.78 3.74 18.49
CA ASP A 138 -8.07 4.11 19.73
C ASP A 138 -6.77 3.30 19.94
N ILE A 139 -6.49 2.36 19.05
CA ILE A 139 -5.34 1.45 19.13
C ILE A 139 -4.44 1.70 17.93
N TYR A 140 -3.15 1.90 18.20
CA TYR A 140 -2.12 2.09 17.20
C TYR A 140 -1.17 0.89 17.21
N TYR A 141 -0.79 0.42 16.03
CA TYR A 141 0.15 -0.68 15.84
C TYR A 141 1.47 -0.17 15.25
N ASP A 142 2.54 -0.92 15.48
CA ASP A 142 3.84 -0.61 14.86
C ASP A 142 3.81 -0.99 13.38
N ASP A 143 3.91 0.01 12.49
CA ASP A 143 4.08 -0.25 11.06
C ASP A 143 5.49 -0.80 10.80
N TYR A 144 5.56 -2.00 10.22
CA TYR A 144 6.82 -2.63 9.83
C TYR A 144 7.52 -1.92 8.67
N ARG A 145 6.87 -0.97 8.00
CA ARG A 145 7.47 -0.18 6.94
C ARG A 145 8.14 1.04 7.55
N LEU A 146 9.30 1.40 7.01
CA LEU A 146 9.91 2.68 7.30
C LEU A 146 9.03 3.76 6.63
N SER A 147 8.43 4.63 7.43
CA SER A 147 7.85 5.86 6.91
C SER A 147 8.99 6.69 6.31
N LYS A 148 8.71 7.48 5.27
CA LYS A 148 9.72 8.40 4.71
C LYS A 148 10.15 9.51 5.69
N ASP A 149 9.57 9.53 6.88
CA ASP A 149 9.77 10.55 7.90
C ASP A 149 10.67 10.08 9.05
N GLU A 150 11.17 8.83 9.02
CA GLU A 150 12.10 8.29 10.03
C GLU A 150 13.59 8.50 9.70
N ASP A 151 13.91 9.54 8.92
CA ASP A 151 15.20 10.20 9.02
C ASP A 151 14.97 11.59 9.64
N THR A 152 15.64 11.83 10.77
CA THR A 152 15.69 13.05 11.59
C THR A 152 14.54 13.32 12.57
N GLU A 153 14.83 13.12 13.87
CA GLU A 153 14.39 14.05 14.92
C GLU A 153 14.73 15.49 14.49
N ILE A 154 13.73 16.21 13.97
CA ILE A 154 13.71 17.66 13.93
C ILE A 154 12.42 18.04 14.67
N GLU A 155 12.55 18.84 15.73
CA GLU A 155 11.45 19.40 16.48
C GLU A 155 10.46 20.10 15.52
N TRP A 156 9.26 19.56 15.40
CA TRP A 156 8.14 20.26 14.77
C TRP A 156 7.35 20.98 15.85
N GLU A 157 7.25 22.30 15.72
CA GLU A 157 6.27 23.10 16.45
C GLU A 157 4.87 22.46 16.29
N LYS A 158 4.15 22.38 17.41
CA LYS A 158 2.76 21.94 17.44
C LYS A 158 1.91 22.92 16.62
N ASP A 159 1.44 22.50 15.46
CA ASP A 159 0.29 23.13 14.83
C ASP A 159 -1.00 22.57 15.45
N GLU A 160 -1.84 23.47 15.94
CA GLU A 160 -3.15 23.16 16.49
C GLU A 160 -4.10 22.60 15.41
N PRO A 161 -5.06 21.73 15.78
CA PRO A 161 -5.99 21.14 14.83
C PRO A 161 -6.88 22.21 14.18
N VAL A 162 -6.86 22.27 12.84
CA VAL A 162 -7.75 23.14 12.07
C VAL A 162 -9.19 22.58 12.12
N PRO A 163 -10.21 23.40 12.44
CA PRO A 163 -11.60 22.95 12.49
C PRO A 163 -12.12 22.52 11.11
N SER A 164 -12.91 21.44 11.07
CA SER A 164 -13.60 20.96 9.87
C SER A 164 -14.56 22.01 9.31
N VAL A 165 -14.19 22.64 8.20
CA VAL A 165 -15.10 23.45 7.38
C VAL A 165 -15.88 22.50 6.46
N PRO A 166 -17.19 22.68 6.25
CA PRO A 166 -17.93 21.89 5.27
C PRO A 166 -17.34 22.11 3.87
N SER A 167 -16.71 21.07 3.32
CA SER A 167 -16.16 21.07 1.97
C SER A 167 -17.27 20.93 0.92
N ALA A 168 -17.04 21.53 -0.26
CA ALA A 168 -17.98 21.49 -1.37
C ALA A 168 -18.13 20.05 -1.90
N LYS A 169 -19.36 19.61 -2.21
CA LYS A 169 -19.61 18.29 -2.80
C LYS A 169 -19.60 18.35 -4.32
N ILE A 170 -18.88 17.43 -4.94
CA ILE A 170 -18.92 17.15 -6.37
C ILE A 170 -20.10 16.20 -6.62
N SER A 171 -21.13 16.69 -7.30
CA SER A 171 -22.36 15.92 -7.60
C SER A 171 -22.47 15.48 -9.06
N SER A 172 -21.56 15.92 -9.93
CA SER A 172 -21.54 15.56 -11.35
C SER A 172 -20.10 15.51 -11.88
N LEU A 173 -19.91 14.81 -13.00
CA LEU A 173 -18.64 14.72 -13.71
C LEU A 173 -18.16 16.07 -14.25
N SER A 174 -19.09 17.02 -14.47
CA SER A 174 -18.78 18.36 -14.94
C SER A 174 -18.33 19.24 -13.78
N LEU A 175 -17.05 19.12 -13.42
CA LEU A 175 -16.39 20.00 -12.46
C LEU A 175 -16.44 21.47 -12.91
N THR A 176 -16.38 22.39 -11.95
CA THR A 176 -16.10 23.80 -12.24
C THR A 176 -14.72 23.93 -12.90
N LYS A 177 -14.47 25.02 -13.62
CA LYS A 177 -13.19 25.21 -14.30
C LYS A 177 -12.04 25.23 -13.29
N GLU A 178 -12.25 25.88 -12.16
CA GLU A 178 -11.30 26.01 -11.06
C GLU A 178 -10.99 24.65 -10.43
N ASP A 179 -12.02 23.85 -10.12
CA ASP A 179 -11.81 22.51 -9.55
C ASP A 179 -11.14 21.56 -10.56
N ARG A 180 -11.52 21.65 -11.83
CA ARG A 180 -10.92 20.83 -12.90
C ARG A 180 -9.42 21.09 -13.00
N GLU A 181 -8.99 22.35 -12.95
CA GLU A 181 -7.57 22.71 -12.99
C GLU A 181 -6.81 22.16 -11.76
N GLU A 182 -7.41 22.21 -10.58
CA GLU A 182 -6.80 21.70 -9.34
C GLU A 182 -6.63 20.17 -9.35
N PHE A 183 -7.67 19.44 -9.77
CA PHE A 183 -7.62 17.98 -9.91
C PHE A 183 -6.57 17.54 -10.94
N ILE A 184 -6.49 18.23 -12.09
CA ILE A 184 -5.48 17.94 -13.12
C ILE A 184 -4.07 18.19 -12.58
N LYS A 185 -3.86 19.29 -11.85
CA LYS A 185 -2.57 19.61 -11.25
C LYS A 185 -2.16 18.56 -10.21
N ALA A 186 -3.08 18.16 -9.33
CA ALA A 186 -2.83 17.13 -8.33
C ALA A 186 -2.56 15.76 -8.97
N ALA A 187 -3.30 15.39 -10.00
CA ALA A 187 -3.12 14.14 -10.74
C ALA A 187 -1.76 14.09 -11.45
N ASN A 188 -1.36 15.15 -12.15
CA ASN A 188 -0.07 15.22 -12.82
C ASN A 188 1.11 15.20 -11.82
N HIS A 189 1.00 15.94 -10.71
CA HIS A 189 2.04 15.93 -9.69
C HIS A 189 2.21 14.54 -9.05
N SER A 190 1.08 13.90 -8.73
CA SER A 190 1.07 12.54 -8.19
C SER A 190 1.59 11.53 -9.22
N PHE A 191 1.24 11.70 -10.50
CA PHE A 191 1.73 10.86 -11.59
C PHE A 191 3.25 10.86 -11.65
N GLU A 192 3.91 12.03 -11.71
CA GLU A 192 5.37 12.08 -11.80
C GLU A 192 6.03 11.47 -10.56
N ARG A 193 5.50 11.76 -9.35
CA ARG A 193 5.99 11.13 -8.11
C ARG A 193 5.90 9.60 -8.14
N ILE A 194 4.83 9.05 -8.70
CA ILE A 194 4.63 7.61 -8.80
C ILE A 194 5.50 7.04 -9.92
N PHE A 195 5.52 7.69 -11.07
CA PHE A 195 6.30 7.33 -12.24
C PHE A 195 7.79 7.17 -11.91
N GLU A 196 8.37 8.12 -11.17
CA GLU A 196 9.75 8.05 -10.67
C GLU A 196 9.96 6.87 -9.71
N ARG A 197 8.96 6.50 -8.92
CA ARG A 197 9.07 5.39 -7.95
C ARG A 197 8.94 4.02 -8.60
N ILE A 198 8.15 3.89 -9.66
CA ILE A 198 7.91 2.61 -10.32
C ILE A 198 8.98 2.27 -11.35
N GLU A 199 9.74 3.26 -11.84
CA GLU A 199 10.82 3.12 -12.83
C GLU A 199 10.43 2.15 -13.97
N PRO A 200 9.44 2.52 -14.80
CA PRO A 200 8.86 1.59 -15.78
C PRO A 200 9.90 1.23 -16.86
N ASP A 201 9.86 -0.03 -17.33
CA ASP A 201 10.82 -0.56 -18.32
C ASP A 201 10.76 0.22 -19.66
N ASN A 202 9.59 0.76 -20.01
CA ASN A 202 9.35 1.62 -21.18
C ASN A 202 8.85 3.02 -20.76
N PRO A 203 9.74 3.91 -20.27
CA PRO A 203 9.33 5.17 -19.63
C PRO A 203 8.68 6.17 -20.59
N GLU A 204 9.23 6.35 -21.79
CA GLU A 204 8.67 7.27 -22.78
C GLU A 204 7.26 6.87 -23.21
N LEU A 205 7.05 5.57 -23.46
CA LEU A 205 5.76 5.04 -23.88
C LEU A 205 4.75 5.08 -22.72
N THR A 206 5.18 4.75 -21.50
CA THR A 206 4.34 4.87 -20.29
C THR A 206 3.88 6.31 -20.08
N ARG A 207 4.78 7.29 -20.23
CA ARG A 207 4.45 8.73 -20.12
C ARG A 207 3.50 9.18 -21.24
N SER A 208 3.63 8.62 -22.44
CA SER A 208 2.72 8.94 -23.57
C SER A 208 1.28 8.43 -23.37
N LEU A 209 1.10 7.38 -22.57
CA LEU A 209 -0.23 6.82 -22.26
C LEU A 209 -0.96 7.58 -21.14
N TRP A 210 -0.24 8.42 -20.39
CA TRP A 210 -0.83 9.20 -19.30
C TRP A 210 -1.77 10.28 -19.82
N ASN A 211 -2.95 10.36 -19.22
CA ASN A 211 -3.93 11.42 -19.47
C ASN A 211 -4.68 11.70 -18.16
N ALA A 212 -4.38 12.86 -17.55
CA ALA A 212 -4.95 13.27 -16.28
C ALA A 212 -6.47 13.45 -16.34
N GLU A 213 -6.99 14.02 -17.43
CA GLU A 213 -8.43 14.24 -17.61
C GLU A 213 -9.19 12.92 -17.66
N ARG A 214 -8.68 11.97 -18.45
CA ARG A 214 -9.25 10.63 -18.56
C ARG A 214 -9.21 9.89 -17.22
N TYR A 215 -8.11 10.02 -16.47
CA TYR A 215 -8.01 9.44 -15.14
C TYR A 215 -9.07 10.02 -14.19
N ILE A 216 -9.23 11.35 -14.17
CA ILE A 216 -10.22 12.02 -13.33
C ILE A 216 -11.64 11.57 -13.68
N ASP A 217 -11.98 11.52 -14.97
CA ASP A 217 -13.34 11.25 -15.43
C ASP A 217 -13.71 9.75 -15.37
N GLU A 218 -12.79 8.85 -15.72
CA GLU A 218 -13.08 7.42 -15.88
C GLU A 218 -12.66 6.57 -14.67
N GLN A 219 -11.71 7.05 -13.85
CA GLN A 219 -11.14 6.28 -12.75
C GLN A 219 -11.48 6.86 -11.38
N LEU A 220 -11.36 8.18 -11.22
CA LEU A 220 -11.54 8.84 -9.93
C LEU A 220 -13.02 9.17 -9.65
N LEU A 221 -13.66 9.93 -10.54
CA LEU A 221 -15.01 10.47 -10.36
C LEU A 221 -16.08 9.62 -11.03
N ARG A 222 -16.02 8.29 -10.90
CA ARG A 222 -17.00 7.42 -11.56
C ARG A 222 -18.43 7.69 -11.07
N PRO A 223 -19.47 7.50 -11.91
CA PRO A 223 -20.86 7.79 -11.53
C PRO A 223 -21.35 7.08 -10.26
N ASP A 224 -20.81 5.90 -9.94
CA ASP A 224 -21.09 5.12 -8.73
C ASP A 224 -20.47 5.71 -7.46
N ARG A 225 -19.51 6.64 -7.59
CA ARG A 225 -18.82 7.31 -6.48
C ARG A 225 -19.35 8.71 -6.20
N LEU A 226 -20.31 9.20 -6.98
CA LEU A 226 -20.92 10.52 -6.81
C LEU A 226 -22.24 10.42 -6.00
N PRO A 227 -22.56 11.41 -5.14
CA PRO A 227 -21.79 12.63 -4.86
C PRO A 227 -20.64 12.40 -3.88
N ILE A 228 -19.48 13.01 -4.13
CA ILE A 228 -18.28 12.89 -3.30
C ILE A 228 -17.85 14.25 -2.75
N ASP A 229 -17.27 14.25 -1.57
CA ASP A 229 -16.61 15.43 -1.01
C ASP A 229 -15.38 15.82 -1.84
N ARG A 230 -15.21 17.11 -2.13
CA ARG A 230 -14.15 17.61 -3.02
C ARG A 230 -12.76 17.33 -2.47
N ASP A 231 -12.53 17.65 -1.20
CA ASP A 231 -11.21 17.52 -0.59
C ASP A 231 -10.88 16.04 -0.36
N TYR A 232 -11.90 15.23 -0.05
CA TYR A 232 -11.76 13.78 -0.06
C TYR A 232 -11.40 13.24 -1.45
N ALA A 233 -12.08 13.68 -2.51
CA ALA A 233 -11.77 13.25 -3.88
C ALA A 233 -10.35 13.66 -4.34
N LEU A 234 -9.85 14.81 -3.87
CA LEU A 234 -8.45 15.20 -4.07
C LEU A 234 -7.49 14.28 -3.32
N SER A 235 -7.79 13.90 -2.09
CA SER A 235 -6.99 12.94 -1.31
C SER A 235 -6.93 11.55 -1.98
N LEU A 236 -8.00 11.17 -2.70
CA LEU A 236 -8.07 9.92 -3.44
C LEU A 236 -7.19 9.87 -4.69
N ILE A 237 -6.74 11.03 -5.19
CA ILE A 237 -5.85 11.08 -6.35
C ILE A 237 -4.57 10.31 -6.05
N GLU A 238 -3.83 10.65 -5.00
CA GLU A 238 -2.54 10.00 -4.73
C GLU A 238 -2.73 8.52 -4.38
N SER A 239 -3.75 8.17 -3.59
CA SER A 239 -3.99 6.80 -3.14
C SER A 239 -4.48 5.87 -4.26
N SER A 240 -5.29 6.37 -5.20
CA SER A 240 -5.85 5.56 -6.29
C SER A 240 -5.00 5.57 -7.56
N LEU A 241 -4.17 6.61 -7.74
CA LEU A 241 -3.41 6.81 -8.99
C LEU A 241 -2.29 5.79 -9.14
N VAL A 242 -1.73 5.30 -8.03
CA VAL A 242 -0.63 4.32 -8.03
C VAL A 242 -0.98 3.17 -8.96
N GLY A 243 -2.10 2.47 -8.73
CA GLY A 243 -2.52 1.32 -9.54
C GLY A 243 -2.71 1.64 -11.02
N TYR A 244 -3.24 2.84 -11.32
CA TYR A 244 -3.49 3.27 -12.70
C TYR A 244 -2.18 3.52 -13.47
N VAL A 245 -1.20 4.23 -12.89
CA VAL A 245 0.10 4.48 -13.55
C VAL A 245 0.79 3.16 -13.91
N ILE A 246 0.65 2.16 -13.05
CA ILE A 246 1.28 0.87 -13.33
C ILE A 246 0.51 0.00 -14.31
N GLN A 247 -0.78 0.27 -14.57
CA GLN A 247 -1.47 -0.29 -15.73
C GLN A 247 -0.96 0.34 -17.02
N LEU A 248 -0.69 1.65 -17.03
CA LEU A 248 -0.07 2.32 -18.17
C LEU A 248 1.33 1.76 -18.48
N ALA A 249 2.14 1.50 -17.44
CA ALA A 249 3.45 0.88 -17.60
C ALA A 249 3.37 -0.51 -18.23
N ALA A 250 2.47 -1.36 -17.71
CA ALA A 250 2.26 -2.70 -18.28
C ALA A 250 1.76 -2.64 -19.73
N GLN A 251 0.85 -1.71 -20.05
CA GLN A 251 0.38 -1.49 -21.41
C GLN A 251 1.52 -1.05 -22.34
N ALA A 252 2.43 -0.21 -21.86
CA ALA A 252 3.61 0.19 -22.60
C ALA A 252 4.53 -1.01 -22.87
N ASP A 253 4.74 -1.88 -21.89
CA ASP A 253 5.57 -3.07 -22.04
C ASP A 253 4.99 -4.05 -23.07
N ASP A 254 3.67 -4.26 -23.04
CA ASP A 254 2.97 -5.10 -24.03
C ASP A 254 3.08 -4.51 -25.45
N GLN A 255 2.96 -3.18 -25.59
CA GLN A 255 3.10 -2.48 -26.86
C GLN A 255 4.54 -2.50 -27.40
N ALA A 256 5.54 -2.44 -26.53
CA ALA A 256 6.95 -2.55 -26.89
C ALA A 256 7.37 -3.99 -27.25
N GLY A 257 6.68 -4.99 -26.68
CA GLY A 257 6.93 -6.42 -26.91
C GLY A 257 6.26 -7.02 -28.15
N GLN A 258 5.33 -6.32 -28.80
CA GLN A 258 4.70 -6.78 -30.04
C GLN A 258 5.62 -6.53 -31.25
N PRO A 259 6.03 -7.56 -32.01
CA PRO A 259 6.71 -7.34 -33.29
C PRO A 259 5.74 -6.66 -34.27
N ASN A 260 6.22 -5.61 -34.96
CA ASN A 260 5.55 -5.00 -36.11
C ASN A 260 5.21 -6.03 -37.20
#